data_AF-A0A963BWY1-F1
#
_entry.id   AF-A0A963BWY1-F1
#
_cell.length_a   1.000
_cell.length_b   1.000
_cell.length_c   1.000
_cell.angle_alpha   90.00
_cell.angle_beta   90.00
_cell.angle_gamma   90.00
#
_symmetry.space_group_name_H-M   'P 1'
#
loop_
_entity.id
_entity.type
_entity.pdbx_description
1 polymer ?
#
loop_
_entity_poly.entity_id
_entity_poly.type
_entity_poly.pdbx_seq_one_letter_code
_entity_poly.pdbx_strand_id
1 'polypeptide(L)' 'MNRLQRLASAFLLGSGLLLSAAAQALEYPIGSPHNIAGMEIAAVYLQPIDMEPEGHMRKASESDIHLEA' A
#
# COMPACT_ATOMS: atom_id res chain seq x y z
N MET A 1 -8.69 28.19 -26.62
CA MET A 1 -9.20 26.81 -26.38
C MET A 1 -10.70 26.76 -26.63
N ASN A 2 -11.14 25.92 -27.56
CA ASN A 2 -12.54 25.70 -27.90
C ASN A 2 -13.20 24.69 -26.92
N ARG A 3 -14.54 24.68 -26.83
CA ARG A 3 -15.29 23.93 -25.80
C ARG A 3 -14.92 22.44 -25.75
N LEU A 4 -14.63 21.84 -26.90
CA LEU A 4 -14.20 20.44 -27.00
C LEU A 4 -12.85 20.19 -26.32
N GLN A 5 -11.89 21.10 -26.46
CA GLN A 5 -10.59 21.01 -25.77
C GLN A 5 -10.75 21.10 -24.24
N ARG A 6 -11.65 21.97 -23.75
CA ARG A 6 -11.90 22.11 -22.31
C ARG A 6 -12.53 20.85 -21.71
N LEU A 7 -13.47 20.23 -22.41
CA LEU A 7 -14.10 18.97 -22.00
C LEU A 7 -13.11 17.81 -22.02
N ALA A 8 -12.27 17.71 -23.05
CA ALA A 8 -11.23 16.69 -23.13
C ALA A 8 -10.18 16.85 -22.00
N SER A 9 -9.74 18.07 -21.71
CA SER A 9 -8.84 18.33 -20.59
C SER A 9 -9.46 18.00 -19.24
N ALA A 10 -10.73 18.38 -19.01
CA ALA A 10 -11.45 18.06 -17.77
C ALA A 10 -11.63 16.54 -17.59
N PHE A 11 -11.89 15.80 -18.66
CA PHE A 11 -11.99 14.34 -18.64
C PHE A 11 -10.65 13.69 -18.30
N LEU A 12 -9.56 14.12 -18.93
CA LEU A 12 -8.21 13.61 -18.66
C LEU A 12 -7.77 13.86 -17.20
N LEU A 13 -8.00 15.08 -16.69
CA LEU A 13 -7.74 15.44 -15.29
C LEU A 13 -8.60 14.62 -14.32
N GLY A 14 -9.89 14.46 -14.63
CA GLY A 14 -10.80 13.65 -13.81
C GLY A 14 -10.41 12.17 -13.77
N SER A 15 -9.99 11.60 -14.91
CA SER A 15 -9.54 10.20 -14.97
C SER A 15 -8.25 9.96 -14.18
N GLY A 16 -7.27 10.87 -14.24
CA GLY A 16 -6.02 10.73 -13.50
C GLY A 16 -6.22 10.68 -11.98
N LEU A 17 -7.18 11.47 -11.47
CA LEU A 17 -7.53 11.50 -10.05
C LEU A 17 -8.20 10.23 -9.55
N LEU A 18 -8.95 9.53 -10.41
CA LEU A 18 -9.63 8.29 -10.04
C LEU A 18 -8.68 7.09 -10.00
N LEU A 19 -7.65 7.07 -10.85
CA LEU A 19 -6.66 5.97 -10.87
C LEU A 19 -5.64 6.05 -9.73
N SER A 20 -5.36 7.24 -9.17
CA SER A 20 -4.40 7.38 -8.07
C SER A 20 -4.88 6.79 -6.74
N ALA A 21 -6.19 6.55 -6.58
CA ALA A 21 -6.75 5.92 -5.39
C ALA A 21 -6.44 4.41 -5.27
N ALA A 22 -5.88 3.79 -6.31
CA ALA A 22 -5.60 2.35 -6.36
C ALA A 22 -4.39 1.91 -5.51
N ALA A 23 -3.51 2.83 -5.10
CA ALA A 23 -2.38 2.52 -4.23
C ALA A 23 -2.83 2.49 -2.75
N GLN A 24 -3.45 1.39 -2.34
CA GLN A 24 -3.78 1.10 -0.95
C GLN A 24 -2.73 0.12 -0.39
N ALA A 25 -2.06 0.47 0.72
CA ALA A 25 -1.29 -0.50 1.49
C ALA A 25 -2.28 -1.28 2.35
N LEU A 26 -2.67 -2.46 1.87
CA LEU A 26 -3.72 -3.24 2.51
C LEU A 26 -3.10 -4.23 3.50
N GLU A 27 -3.40 -4.03 4.78
CA GLU A 27 -2.95 -4.90 5.86
C GLU A 27 -3.99 -5.97 6.18
N TYR A 28 -3.51 -7.19 6.42
CA TYR A 28 -4.32 -8.35 6.76
C TYR A 28 -3.96 -8.82 8.17
N PRO A 29 -4.91 -8.82 9.12
CA PRO A 29 -4.63 -9.22 10.49
C PRO A 29 -4.34 -10.72 10.60
N ILE A 30 -3.36 -11.06 11.41
CA ILE A 30 -3.03 -12.43 11.79
C ILE A 30 -3.64 -12.71 13.16
N GLY A 31 -4.80 -13.35 13.16
CA GLY A 31 -5.52 -13.70 14.38
C GLY A 31 -6.05 -12.48 15.14
N SER A 32 -6.06 -12.56 16.47
CA SER A 32 -6.47 -11.47 17.36
C SER A 32 -5.28 -10.93 18.14
N PRO A 33 -5.22 -9.63 18.46
CA PRO A 33 -4.15 -9.06 19.29
C PRO A 33 -4.05 -9.75 20.65
N HIS A 34 -2.83 -9.88 21.17
CA HIS A 34 -2.55 -10.48 22.46
C HIS A 34 -2.09 -9.43 23.46
N ASN A 35 -2.60 -9.47 24.70
CA ASN A 35 -2.15 -8.62 25.79
C ASN A 35 -1.13 -9.37 26.65
N ILE A 36 0.17 -9.09 26.48
CA ILE A 36 1.27 -9.81 27.12
C ILE A 36 2.28 -8.81 27.67
N ALA A 37 2.77 -9.05 28.89
CA ALA A 37 3.78 -8.22 29.55
C ALA A 37 3.44 -6.71 29.61
N GLY A 38 2.15 -6.37 29.66
CA GLY A 38 1.68 -4.98 29.69
C GLY A 38 1.64 -4.28 28.32
N MET A 39 1.80 -5.01 27.22
CA MET A 39 1.68 -4.50 25.86
C MET A 39 0.57 -5.24 25.11
N GLU A 40 -0.10 -4.53 24.19
CA GLU A 40 -0.94 -5.14 23.16
C GLU A 40 -0.04 -5.43 21.94
N ILE A 41 0.04 -6.71 21.55
CA ILE A 41 0.85 -7.18 20.44
C ILE A 41 -0.09 -7.68 19.34
N ALA A 42 -0.03 -7.05 18.18
CA ALA A 42 -0.77 -7.46 16.99
C ALA A 42 0.21 -7.97 15.94
N ALA A 43 -0.26 -8.76 14.99
CA ALA A 43 0.54 -9.17 13.85
C ALA A 43 -0.28 -8.97 12.58
N VAL A 44 0.36 -8.48 11.54
CA VAL A 44 -0.26 -8.26 10.23
C VAL A 44 0.68 -8.72 9.12
N TYR A 45 0.11 -9.09 7.98
CA TYR A 45 0.86 -9.17 6.75
C TYR A 45 0.27 -8.25 5.69
N LEU A 46 1.10 -7.81 4.75
CA LEU A 46 0.72 -6.97 3.62
C LEU A 46 1.55 -7.33 2.38
N GLN A 47 1.35 -6.61 1.29
CA GLN A 47 2.18 -6.77 0.09
C GLN A 47 3.67 -6.57 0.43
N PRO A 48 4.60 -7.27 -0.25
CA PRO A 48 6.03 -7.04 -0.08
C PRO A 48 6.41 -5.56 -0.28
N ILE A 49 7.34 -5.07 0.52
CA ILE A 49 7.84 -3.70 0.46
C ILE A 49 9.34 -3.67 0.19
N ASP A 50 9.79 -2.63 -0.51
CA ASP A 50 11.21 -2.32 -0.61
C ASP A 50 11.67 -1.61 0.66
N MET A 51 12.88 -1.92 1.11
CA MET A 51 13.46 -1.38 2.34
C MET A 51 14.91 -0.97 2.13
N GLU A 52 15.32 0.07 2.85
CA GLU A 52 16.69 0.56 2.86
C GLU A 52 17.30 0.45 4.27
N PRO A 53 18.60 0.13 4.40
CA PRO A 53 19.53 -0.19 3.32
C PRO A 53 19.28 -1.58 2.71
N GLU A 54 19.57 -1.74 1.42
CA GLU A 54 19.55 -3.05 0.76
C GLU A 54 20.44 -4.10 1.47
N GLY A 55 20.10 -5.39 1.30
CA GLY A 55 20.91 -6.52 1.76
C GLY A 55 20.61 -7.04 3.16
N HIS A 56 19.78 -6.33 3.94
CA HIS A 56 19.32 -6.81 5.25
C HIS A 56 18.06 -7.67 5.18
N MET A 57 17.23 -7.46 4.16
CA MET A 57 15.96 -8.14 3.96
C MET A 57 15.93 -8.81 2.58
N ARG A 58 15.09 -9.83 2.43
CA ARG A 58 14.78 -10.42 1.13
C ARG A 58 14.08 -9.36 0.26
N LYS A 59 14.41 -9.35 -1.04
CA LYS A 59 13.82 -8.39 -1.99
C LYS A 59 12.29 -8.52 -2.05
N ALA A 60 11.60 -7.40 -2.25
CA ALA A 60 10.15 -7.40 -2.41
C ALA A 60 9.71 -8.29 -3.58
N SER A 61 10.42 -8.22 -4.71
CA SER A 61 10.14 -9.01 -5.92
C SER A 61 10.32 -10.52 -5.76
N GLU A 62 10.95 -10.96 -4.68
CA GLU A 62 11.20 -12.37 -4.37
C GLU A 62 10.39 -12.85 -3.17
N SER A 63 9.62 -11.97 -2.52
CA SER A 63 8.86 -12.26 -1.31
C SER A 63 7.37 -12.36 -1.62
N ASP A 64 6.66 -13.22 -0.88
CA ASP A 64 5.21 -13.37 -1.06
C ASP A 64 4.43 -12.31 -0.25
N ILE A 65 4.94 -11.94 0.94
CA ILE A 65 4.34 -10.97 1.87
C ILE A 65 5.42 -10.20 2.64
N HIS A 66 5.05 -9.03 3.18
CA HIS A 66 5.74 -8.41 4.31
C HIS A 66 5.01 -8.79 5.60
N LEU A 67 5.74 -9.12 6.67
CA LEU A 67 5.20 -9.56 7.96
C LEU A 67 5.66 -8.59 9.06
N GLU A 68 4.70 -8.10 9.85
CA GLU A 68 4.94 -7.16 10.95
C GLU A 68 4.39 -7.70 12.27
N ALA A 69 4.98 -7.24 13.37
CA ALA A 69 4.61 -7.55 14.75
C ALA A 69 4.75 -6.31 15.64
#